data_AF-A0A2H6MYZ6-F1
#
_entry.id   AF-A0A2H6MYZ6-F1
#
_cell.length_a   1.000
_cell.length_b   1.000
_cell.length_c   1.000
_cell.angle_alpha   90.00
_cell.angle_beta   90.00
_cell.angle_gamma   90.00
#
_symmetry.space_group_name_H-M   'P 1'
#
loop_
_entity.id
_entity.type
_entity.pdbx_description
1 polymer ?
#
loop_
_entity_poly.entity_id
_entity_poly.type
_entity_poly.pdbx_seq_one_letter_code
_entity_poly.pdbx_strand_id
1 'polypeptide(L)'
;VHVFWPKTKCALLRDDLVLVDSPGTDVTTELDTWIDKFCLDADVFVLVANSESTLMNTEKQFFHKVNEKLSKPNIFILNNRWDASASEPEYMEDVRKQHMERCLTFLVDELRVVDRSEAQNRIFFVSAKEVLSARKHKAQGMPEGGGAIAEGFQTRFQEFQHFEK
;
A
#
# COMPACT_ATOMS: atom_id res chain seq x y z
N VAL A 1 16.13 -6.36 11.89
CA VAL A 1 16.57 -5.21 12.72
C VAL A 1 15.34 -4.66 13.41
N HIS A 2 15.38 -4.40 14.71
CA HIS A 2 14.25 -3.75 15.41
C HIS A 2 14.57 -2.28 15.65
N VAL A 3 13.74 -1.38 15.12
CA VAL A 3 13.88 0.06 15.31
C VAL A 3 12.88 0.51 16.37
N PHE A 4 13.37 0.98 17.51
CA PHE A 4 12.54 1.55 18.57
C PHE A 4 12.44 3.05 18.39
N TRP A 5 11.23 3.55 18.10
CA TRP A 5 10.98 4.97 17.85
C TRP A 5 10.11 5.60 18.96
N PRO A 6 10.31 6.87 19.34
CA PRO A 6 9.54 7.50 20.42
C PRO A 6 8.02 7.52 20.15
N LYS A 7 7.24 6.87 21.04
CA LYS A 7 5.75 6.84 20.99
C LYS A 7 5.09 8.23 21.05
N THR A 8 5.81 9.24 21.53
CA THR A 8 5.33 10.64 21.52
C THR A 8 5.29 11.25 20.12
N LYS A 9 6.06 10.71 19.16
CA LYS A 9 6.19 11.26 17.80
C LYS A 9 5.24 10.66 16.77
N CYS A 10 4.58 9.53 17.06
CA CYS A 10 3.66 8.87 16.15
C CYS A 10 2.52 8.24 16.96
N ALA A 11 1.27 8.60 16.65
CA ALA A 11 0.10 8.07 17.34
C ALA A 11 -0.04 6.55 17.13
N LEU A 12 0.24 6.06 15.92
CA LEU A 12 0.17 4.62 15.61
C LEU A 12 1.04 3.76 16.55
N LEU A 13 2.26 4.20 16.82
CA LEU A 13 3.17 3.48 17.73
C LEU A 13 2.77 3.61 19.21
N ARG A 14 1.98 4.64 19.54
CA ARG A 14 1.42 4.81 20.89
C ARG A 14 0.30 3.82 21.12
N ASP A 15 -0.50 3.57 20.09
CA ASP A 15 -1.65 2.68 20.09
C ASP A 15 -1.26 1.23 19.74
N ASP A 16 -0.02 0.87 20.09
CA ASP A 16 0.58 -0.46 19.99
C ASP A 16 0.63 -1.10 18.59
N LEU A 17 0.60 -0.28 17.52
CA LEU A 17 0.87 -0.76 16.17
C LEU A 17 2.38 -1.04 15.96
N VAL A 18 2.69 -2.21 15.40
CA VAL A 18 4.03 -2.57 14.90
C VAL A 18 4.01 -2.56 13.38
N LEU A 19 4.97 -1.88 12.77
CA LEU A 19 5.15 -1.83 11.32
C LEU A 19 6.38 -2.65 10.94
N VAL A 20 6.24 -3.52 9.96
CA VAL A 20 7.32 -4.37 9.45
C VAL A 20 7.58 -4.00 8.00
N ASP A 21 8.84 -3.69 7.68
CA ASP A 21 9.31 -3.51 6.32
C ASP A 21 10.05 -4.77 5.85
N SER A 22 9.82 -5.18 4.61
CA SER A 22 10.42 -6.38 4.01
C SER A 22 11.35 -5.99 2.85
N PRO A 23 12.40 -6.79 2.57
CA PRO A 23 13.12 -6.72 1.31
C PRO A 23 12.17 -6.86 0.12
N GLY A 24 12.63 -6.42 -1.04
CA GLY A 24 11.89 -6.59 -2.29
C GLY A 24 11.52 -8.06 -2.53
N THR A 25 10.30 -8.30 -3.00
CA THR A 25 9.83 -9.66 -3.32
C THR A 25 10.65 -10.30 -4.46
N ASP A 26 11.33 -9.49 -5.26
CA ASP A 26 12.19 -9.89 -6.38
C ASP A 26 13.60 -10.34 -5.98
N VAL A 27 14.06 -10.01 -4.76
CA VAL A 27 15.43 -10.29 -4.32
C VAL A 27 15.61 -11.57 -3.50
N THR A 28 14.52 -12.24 -3.09
CA THR A 28 14.61 -13.41 -2.21
C THR A 28 13.83 -14.61 -2.74
N THR A 29 14.50 -15.75 -2.85
CA THR A 29 13.89 -17.04 -3.21
C THR A 29 13.31 -17.77 -1.99
N GLU A 30 13.65 -17.34 -0.77
CA GLU A 30 13.25 -17.97 0.49
C GLU A 30 12.00 -17.33 1.12
N LEU A 31 11.00 -17.01 0.30
CA LEU A 31 9.75 -16.36 0.75
C LEU A 31 9.03 -17.17 1.84
N ASP A 32 9.11 -18.50 1.83
CA ASP A 32 8.42 -19.35 2.81
C ASP A 32 8.96 -19.15 4.22
N THR A 33 10.30 -19.10 4.35
CA THR A 33 10.99 -18.87 5.63
C THR A 33 10.65 -17.49 6.20
N TRP A 34 10.47 -16.50 5.33
CA TRP A 34 10.07 -15.15 5.72
C TRP A 34 8.66 -15.14 6.30
N ILE A 35 7.72 -15.79 5.61
CA ILE A 35 6.34 -15.86 6.07
C ILE A 35 6.28 -16.56 7.43
N ASP A 36 6.98 -17.68 7.58
CA ASP A 36 6.99 -18.46 8.83
C ASP A 36 7.57 -17.69 10.03
N LYS A 37 8.57 -16.84 9.79
CA LYS A 37 9.26 -16.12 10.87
C LYS A 37 8.62 -14.80 11.25
N PHE A 38 8.00 -14.10 10.30
CA PHE A 38 7.66 -12.68 10.47
C PHE A 38 6.23 -12.31 10.07
N CYS A 39 5.46 -13.22 9.50
CA CYS A 39 4.14 -12.90 8.95
C CYS A 39 2.99 -13.71 9.54
N LEU A 40 3.25 -14.78 10.29
CA LEU A 40 2.18 -15.64 10.82
C LEU A 40 1.28 -14.93 11.84
N ASP A 41 1.81 -13.93 12.53
CA ASP A 41 1.13 -13.10 13.52
C ASP A 41 0.70 -11.73 12.97
N ALA A 42 0.86 -11.49 11.67
CA ALA A 42 0.44 -10.23 11.06
C ALA A 42 -1.09 -10.18 10.87
N ASP A 43 -1.72 -9.18 11.46
CA ASP A 43 -3.17 -8.96 11.32
C ASP A 43 -3.56 -8.42 9.93
N VAL A 44 -2.66 -7.64 9.32
CA VAL A 44 -2.87 -6.93 8.05
C VAL A 44 -1.59 -6.99 7.20
N PHE A 45 -1.79 -7.23 5.90
CA PHE A 45 -0.74 -7.18 4.89
C PHE A 45 -1.00 -6.05 3.90
N VAL A 46 0.04 -5.31 3.53
CA VAL A 46 -0.05 -4.23 2.55
C VAL A 46 0.91 -4.49 1.41
N LEU A 47 0.37 -4.72 0.21
CA LEU A 47 1.12 -4.78 -1.03
C LEU A 47 1.31 -3.36 -1.57
N VAL A 48 2.55 -2.87 -1.58
CA VAL A 48 2.89 -1.57 -2.17
C VAL A 48 3.32 -1.79 -3.62
N ALA A 49 2.37 -1.64 -4.55
CA ALA A 49 2.62 -1.79 -5.98
C ALA A 49 3.09 -0.45 -6.59
N ASN A 50 4.02 -0.49 -7.54
CA ASN A 50 4.42 0.69 -8.30
C ASN A 50 3.41 0.94 -9.44
N SER A 51 2.64 2.03 -9.38
CA SER A 51 1.59 2.33 -10.35
C SER A 51 2.10 2.72 -11.74
N GLU A 52 3.40 3.04 -11.89
CA GLU A 52 4.02 3.23 -13.21
C GLU A 52 4.26 1.90 -13.94
N SER A 53 4.09 0.77 -13.25
CA SER A 53 4.28 -0.58 -13.77
C SER A 53 3.10 -1.49 -13.41
N THR A 54 2.92 -2.60 -14.11
CA THR A 54 1.88 -3.56 -13.74
C THR A 54 2.29 -4.43 -12.56
N LEU A 55 1.32 -4.84 -11.75
CA LEU A 55 1.50 -5.84 -10.69
C LEU A 55 2.23 -7.08 -11.22
N MET A 56 3.38 -7.39 -10.64
CA MET A 56 4.26 -8.45 -11.13
C MET A 56 3.87 -9.82 -10.57
N ASN A 57 4.15 -10.87 -11.33
CA ASN A 57 3.90 -12.25 -10.88
C ASN A 57 4.65 -12.60 -9.60
N THR A 58 5.85 -12.07 -9.39
CA THR A 58 6.64 -12.31 -8.17
C THR A 58 5.94 -11.76 -6.92
N GLU A 59 5.37 -10.56 -7.01
CA GLU A 59 4.58 -9.95 -5.94
C GLU A 59 3.34 -10.80 -5.66
N LYS A 60 2.62 -11.22 -6.71
CA LYS A 60 1.46 -12.11 -6.56
C LYS A 60 1.81 -13.44 -5.90
N GLN A 61 2.91 -14.07 -6.31
CA GLN A 61 3.36 -15.36 -5.78
C GLN A 61 3.62 -15.32 -4.26
N PHE A 62 4.18 -14.22 -3.76
CA PHE A 62 4.34 -14.04 -2.31
C PHE A 62 3.00 -14.12 -1.57
N PHE A 63 2.00 -13.39 -2.05
CA PHE A 63 0.67 -13.36 -1.44
C PHE A 63 -0.12 -14.65 -1.63
N HIS A 64 0.11 -15.42 -2.71
CA HIS A 64 -0.39 -16.78 -2.81
C HIS A 64 0.12 -17.66 -1.67
N LYS A 65 1.44 -17.61 -1.38
CA LYS A 65 2.05 -18.36 -0.26
C LYS A 65 1.52 -17.90 1.10
N VAL A 66 1.32 -16.60 1.29
CA VAL A 66 0.67 -16.06 2.51
C VAL A 66 -0.74 -16.64 2.65
N ASN A 67 -1.53 -16.66 1.57
CA ASN A 67 -2.90 -17.17 1.56
C ASN A 67 -3.00 -18.70 1.69
N GLU A 68 -1.94 -19.44 1.35
CA GLU A 68 -1.83 -20.88 1.64
C GLU A 68 -1.61 -21.16 3.13
N LYS A 69 -0.91 -20.27 3.83
CA LYS A 69 -0.55 -20.43 5.25
C LYS A 69 -1.56 -19.81 6.21
N LEU A 70 -2.23 -18.73 5.81
CA LEU A 70 -3.18 -18.00 6.62
C LEU A 70 -4.59 -18.10 6.04
N SER A 71 -5.59 -18.35 6.88
CA SER A 71 -6.98 -18.38 6.45
C SER A 71 -7.51 -16.94 6.32
N LYS A 72 -7.84 -16.52 5.10
CA LYS A 72 -8.40 -15.19 4.78
C LYS A 72 -7.58 -14.02 5.36
N PRO A 73 -6.30 -13.87 4.97
CA PRO A 73 -5.48 -12.74 5.39
C PRO A 73 -6.10 -11.40 4.95
N ASN A 74 -5.99 -10.38 5.81
CA ASN A 74 -6.43 -9.02 5.46
C ASN A 74 -5.40 -8.35 4.56
N ILE A 75 -5.64 -8.35 3.26
CA ILE A 75 -4.69 -7.80 2.27
C ILE A 75 -5.22 -6.48 1.71
N PHE A 76 -4.35 -5.47 1.72
CA PHE A 76 -4.55 -4.17 1.08
C PHE A 76 -3.54 -3.99 -0.05
N ILE A 77 -3.93 -3.26 -1.09
CA ILE A 77 -3.07 -2.91 -2.23
C ILE A 77 -3.00 -1.40 -2.35
N LEU A 78 -1.79 -0.85 -2.22
CA LEU A 78 -1.49 0.53 -2.49
C LEU A 78 -0.77 0.63 -3.84
N ASN A 79 -1.48 1.11 -4.87
CA ASN A 79 -0.88 1.54 -6.12
C ASN A 79 -0.19 2.89 -5.85
N ASN A 80 1.08 2.83 -5.42
CA ASN A 80 1.88 3.97 -5.02
C ASN A 80 2.59 4.62 -6.21
N ARG A 81 3.04 5.86 -6.02
CA ARG A 81 3.59 6.75 -7.07
C ARG A 81 2.52 7.25 -8.06
N TRP A 82 1.27 7.35 -7.59
CA TRP A 82 0.16 7.84 -8.40
C TRP A 82 0.29 9.34 -8.77
N ASP A 83 1.22 10.08 -8.17
CA ASP A 83 1.59 11.42 -8.63
C ASP A 83 2.15 11.41 -10.06
N ALA A 84 2.78 10.31 -10.50
CA ALA A 84 3.29 10.19 -11.87
C ALA A 84 2.19 10.24 -12.94
N SER A 85 0.97 9.77 -12.65
CA SER A 85 -0.12 9.79 -13.63
C SER A 85 -0.60 11.21 -13.96
N ALA A 86 -0.28 12.19 -13.11
CA ALA A 86 -0.66 13.58 -13.34
C ALA A 86 0.08 14.23 -14.53
N SER A 87 1.17 13.63 -15.03
CA SER A 87 1.83 14.10 -16.26
C SER A 87 1.04 13.76 -17.52
N GLU A 88 0.13 12.78 -17.46
CA GLU A 88 -0.66 12.28 -18.60
C GLU A 88 -2.15 12.17 -18.23
N PRO A 89 -2.84 13.30 -18.00
CA PRO A 89 -4.21 13.31 -17.47
C PRO A 89 -5.22 12.63 -18.40
N GLU A 90 -4.98 12.64 -19.71
CA GLU A 90 -5.85 12.00 -20.71
C GLU A 90 -5.93 10.47 -20.55
N TYR A 91 -4.86 9.84 -20.05
CA TYR A 91 -4.79 8.39 -19.86
C TYR A 91 -5.03 7.97 -18.41
N MET A 92 -5.09 8.92 -17.48
CA MET A 92 -5.15 8.64 -16.03
C MET A 92 -6.35 7.78 -15.65
N GLU A 93 -7.54 8.05 -16.19
CA GLU A 93 -8.75 7.27 -15.88
C GLU A 93 -8.67 5.83 -16.42
N ASP A 94 -8.20 5.65 -17.65
CA ASP A 94 -8.05 4.34 -18.26
C ASP A 94 -7.00 3.50 -17.55
N VAL A 95 -5.85 4.10 -17.21
CA VAL A 95 -4.80 3.45 -16.43
C VAL A 95 -5.32 3.06 -15.05
N ARG A 96 -6.02 3.96 -14.36
CA ARG A 96 -6.63 3.66 -13.05
C ARG A 96 -7.59 2.49 -13.14
N LYS A 97 -8.45 2.47 -14.15
CA LYS A 97 -9.41 1.39 -14.39
C LYS A 97 -8.71 0.05 -14.62
N GLN A 98 -7.66 0.02 -15.44
CA GLN A 98 -6.88 -1.20 -15.67
C GLN A 98 -6.20 -1.71 -14.40
N HIS A 99 -5.58 -0.82 -13.61
CA HIS A 99 -4.99 -1.22 -12.33
C HIS A 99 -6.04 -1.73 -11.35
N MET A 100 -7.18 -1.04 -11.25
CA MET A 100 -8.27 -1.44 -10.38
C MET A 100 -8.80 -2.83 -10.76
N GLU A 101 -9.04 -3.09 -12.04
CA GLU A 101 -9.51 -4.39 -12.53
C GLU A 101 -8.50 -5.50 -12.23
N ARG A 102 -7.21 -5.28 -12.50
CA ARG A 102 -6.14 -6.24 -12.17
C ARG A 102 -6.06 -6.55 -10.68
N CYS A 103 -6.15 -5.52 -9.83
CA CYS A 103 -6.11 -5.69 -8.38
C CYS A 103 -7.37 -6.39 -7.84
N LEU A 104 -8.55 -6.08 -8.41
CA LEU A 104 -9.80 -6.75 -8.07
C LEU A 104 -9.73 -8.23 -8.41
N THR A 105 -9.33 -8.59 -9.64
CA THR A 105 -9.15 -10.00 -10.04
C THR A 105 -8.16 -10.71 -9.13
N PHE A 106 -7.07 -10.04 -8.74
CA PHE A 106 -6.10 -10.63 -7.84
C PHE A 106 -6.68 -10.95 -6.45
N LEU A 107 -7.38 -10.00 -5.81
CA LEU A 107 -7.95 -10.23 -4.46
C LEU A 107 -9.16 -11.18 -4.47
N VAL A 108 -10.02 -11.07 -5.48
CA VAL A 108 -11.32 -11.75 -5.54
C VAL A 108 -11.23 -13.11 -6.22
N ASP A 109 -10.61 -13.17 -7.40
CA ASP A 109 -10.65 -14.37 -8.25
C ASP A 109 -9.46 -15.30 -7.97
N GLU A 110 -8.26 -14.71 -7.82
CA GLU A 110 -7.01 -15.43 -7.60
C GLU A 110 -6.82 -15.84 -6.14
N LEU A 111 -6.83 -14.87 -5.20
CA LEU A 111 -6.65 -15.14 -3.77
C LEU A 111 -7.94 -15.54 -3.06
N ARG A 112 -9.10 -15.08 -3.53
CA ARG A 112 -10.43 -15.37 -2.94
C ARG A 112 -10.52 -15.02 -1.45
N VAL A 113 -9.85 -13.94 -1.06
CA VAL A 113 -9.79 -13.49 0.35
C VAL A 113 -10.94 -12.56 0.72
N VAL A 114 -11.54 -11.91 -0.27
CA VAL A 114 -12.62 -10.93 -0.13
C VAL A 114 -13.58 -11.01 -1.31
N ASP A 115 -14.80 -10.49 -1.14
CA ASP A 115 -15.71 -10.30 -2.27
C ASP A 115 -15.41 -9.02 -3.05
N ARG A 116 -16.07 -8.87 -4.20
CA ARG A 116 -15.84 -7.73 -5.10
C ARG A 116 -16.24 -6.38 -4.51
N SER A 117 -17.23 -6.34 -3.62
CA SER A 117 -17.69 -5.11 -2.98
C SER A 117 -16.71 -4.66 -1.89
N GLU A 118 -16.20 -5.61 -1.09
CA GLU A 118 -15.20 -5.38 -0.07
C GLU A 118 -13.85 -5.01 -0.66
N ALA A 119 -13.47 -5.64 -1.78
CA ALA A 119 -12.18 -5.40 -2.44
C ALA A 119 -11.99 -3.94 -2.87
N GLN A 120 -13.06 -3.21 -3.20
CA GLN A 120 -12.99 -1.78 -3.53
C GLN A 120 -12.48 -0.94 -2.37
N ASN A 121 -12.71 -1.35 -1.12
CA ASN A 121 -12.21 -0.69 0.08
C ASN A 121 -10.81 -1.17 0.49
N ARG A 122 -10.16 -2.00 -0.32
CA ARG A 122 -8.80 -2.51 -0.06
C ARG A 122 -7.77 -2.09 -1.10
N ILE A 123 -8.20 -1.41 -2.17
CA ILE A 123 -7.35 -1.00 -3.29
C ILE A 123 -7.34 0.52 -3.39
N PHE A 124 -6.17 1.13 -3.25
CA PHE A 124 -6.01 2.58 -3.21
C PHE A 124 -4.94 3.04 -4.19
N PHE A 125 -5.07 4.28 -4.67
CA PHE A 125 -4.13 4.96 -5.55
C PHE A 125 -3.57 6.19 -4.86
N VAL A 126 -2.28 6.14 -4.53
CA VAL A 126 -1.69 7.09 -3.57
C VAL A 126 -0.31 7.58 -3.98
N SER A 127 0.11 8.69 -3.40
CA SER A 127 1.52 9.12 -3.42
C SER A 127 2.05 9.23 -1.99
N ALA A 128 2.75 8.18 -1.53
CA ALA A 128 3.36 8.18 -0.21
C ALA A 128 4.38 9.32 -0.04
N LYS A 129 5.05 9.72 -1.13
CA LYS A 129 6.03 10.81 -1.14
C LYS A 129 5.38 12.16 -0.84
N GLU A 130 4.26 12.46 -1.51
CA GLU A 130 3.49 13.68 -1.24
C GLU A 130 2.94 13.69 0.20
N VAL A 131 2.37 12.57 0.65
CA VAL A 131 1.80 12.46 2.00
C VAL A 131 2.87 12.68 3.08
N LEU A 132 4.03 12.04 2.95
CA LEU A 132 5.13 12.19 3.89
C LEU A 132 5.63 13.64 3.93
N SER A 133 5.81 14.26 2.76
CA SER A 133 6.24 15.66 2.64
C SER A 133 5.25 16.61 3.32
N ALA A 134 3.96 16.46 2.99
CA ALA A 134 2.89 17.28 3.56
C ALA A 134 2.81 17.16 5.09
N ARG A 135 2.88 15.95 5.64
CA ARG A 135 2.85 15.72 7.10
C ARG A 135 4.09 16.27 7.80
N LYS A 136 5.26 16.13 7.19
CA LYS A 136 6.51 16.68 7.73
C LYS A 136 6.46 18.21 7.79
N HIS A 137 5.96 18.86 6.73
CA HIS A 137 5.74 20.31 6.72
C HIS A 137 4.73 20.73 7.78
N LYS A 138 3.58 20.05 7.88
CA LYS A 138 2.57 20.32 8.91
C LYS A 138 3.15 20.24 10.33
N ALA A 139 3.95 19.21 10.61
CA ALA A 139 4.59 19.03 11.92
C ALA A 139 5.60 20.14 12.25
N GLN A 140 6.12 20.84 11.24
CA GLN A 140 7.02 21.99 11.38
C GLN A 140 6.25 23.33 11.40
N GLY A 141 4.92 23.32 11.37
CA GLY A 141 4.09 24.52 11.33
C GLY A 141 3.98 25.17 9.94
N MET A 142 4.41 24.47 8.88
CA MET A 142 4.30 24.93 7.50
C MET A 142 2.98 24.45 6.86
N PRO A 143 2.50 25.12 5.79
CA PRO A 143 1.30 24.69 5.06
C PRO A 143 1.46 23.28 4.45
N GLU A 144 0.41 22.46 4.56
CA GLU A 144 0.38 21.08 4.01
C GLU A 144 0.60 21.03 2.48
N GLY A 145 0.13 22.07 1.77
CA GLY A 145 0.29 22.19 0.31
C GLY A 145 1.75 22.26 -0.15
N GLY A 146 2.71 22.54 0.74
CA GLY A 146 4.13 22.51 0.39
C GLY A 146 4.66 21.11 0.04
N GLY A 147 3.87 20.05 0.30
CA GLY A 147 4.21 18.68 -0.07
C GLY A 147 3.69 18.23 -1.44
N ALA A 148 2.91 19.06 -2.13
CA ALA A 148 2.35 18.72 -3.44
C ALA A 148 3.45 18.65 -4.51
N ILE A 149 3.46 17.56 -5.29
CA ILE A 149 4.42 17.32 -6.37
C ILE A 149 3.76 17.51 -7.73
N ALA A 150 2.47 17.19 -7.83
CA ALA A 150 1.70 17.34 -9.07
C ALA A 150 0.26 17.80 -8.80
N GLU A 151 -0.44 18.19 -9.87
CA GLU A 151 -1.87 18.49 -9.79
C GLU A 151 -2.66 17.29 -9.24
N GLY A 152 -3.76 17.55 -8.52
CA GLY A 152 -4.56 16.50 -7.88
C GLY A 152 -4.03 15.99 -6.54
N PHE A 153 -3.05 16.67 -5.93
CA PHE A 153 -2.50 16.33 -4.60
C PHE A 153 -3.59 16.07 -3.56
N GLN A 154 -4.61 16.95 -3.48
CA GLN A 154 -5.65 16.83 -2.46
C GLN A 154 -6.45 15.53 -2.57
N THR A 155 -6.73 15.08 -3.80
CA THR A 155 -7.42 13.82 -4.07
C THR A 155 -6.57 12.64 -3.60
N ARG A 156 -5.29 12.61 -3.96
CA ARG A 156 -4.36 11.54 -3.54
C ARG A 156 -4.14 11.54 -2.03
N PHE A 157 -4.09 12.71 -1.40
CA PHE A 157 -3.96 12.84 0.05
C PHE A 157 -5.20 12.33 0.78
N GLN A 158 -6.40 12.68 0.29
CA GLN A 158 -7.66 12.16 0.82
C GLN A 158 -7.79 10.65 0.64
N GLU A 159 -7.36 10.11 -0.50
CA GLU A 159 -7.36 8.67 -0.75
C GLU A 159 -6.43 7.92 0.22
N PHE A 160 -5.25 8.48 0.52
CA PHE A 160 -4.37 7.92 1.56
C PHE A 160 -4.99 8.00 2.96
N GLN A 161 -5.66 9.11 3.30
CA GLN A 161 -6.39 9.22 4.57
C GLN A 161 -7.56 8.25 4.67
N HIS A 162 -8.14 7.85 3.54
CA HIS A 162 -9.19 6.83 3.52
C HIS A 162 -8.62 5.44 3.79
N PHE A 163 -7.44 5.13 3.24
CA PHE A 163 -6.71 3.89 3.53
C PHE A 163 -6.35 3.72 5.02
N GLU A 164 -5.97 4.81 5.70
CA GLU A 164 -5.59 4.75 7.12
C GLU A 164 -6.75 4.62 8.12
N LYS A 165 -8.00 4.66 7.65
CA LYS A 165 -9.21 4.57 8.48
C LYS A 165 -9.82 3.18 8.44
#